data_AF-A0A9P1IQA4-F1
#
_entry.id   AF-A0A9P1IQA4-F1
#
_cell.length_a   1.000
_cell.length_b   1.000
_cell.length_c   1.000
_cell.angle_alpha   90.00
_cell.angle_beta   90.00
_cell.angle_gamma   90.00
#
_symmetry.space_group_name_H-M   'P 1'
#
loop_
_entity.id
_entity.type
_entity.pdbx_description
1 polymer ?
#
loop_
_entity_poly.entity_id
_entity_poly.type
_entity_poly.pdbx_seq_one_letter_code
_entity_poly.pdbx_strand_id
1 'polypeptide(L)'
;MVAASATRNMLHQYGRKALGISFIASVASTAVFFFGYVQPRHEKYERFFANYDPYTRMREICEANKGYMHTCPQELAKLYEEKGKTIADL
;
A
#
# COMPACT_ATOMS: atom_id res chain seq x y z
N MET A 1 -17.42 36.73 -53.35
CA MET A 1 -17.68 36.44 -51.92
C MET A 1 -16.34 36.10 -51.28
N VAL A 2 -15.89 36.89 -50.30
CA VAL A 2 -14.60 36.62 -49.62
C VAL A 2 -14.82 35.43 -48.67
N ALA A 3 -14.03 34.37 -48.84
CA ALA A 3 -14.09 33.18 -47.99
C ALA A 3 -13.77 33.57 -46.53
N ALA A 4 -14.54 33.04 -45.58
CA ALA A 4 -14.25 33.25 -44.16
C ALA A 4 -12.84 32.72 -43.85
N SER A 5 -11.92 33.62 -43.47
CA SER A 5 -10.56 33.26 -43.11
C SER A 5 -10.55 32.24 -41.98
N ALA A 6 -9.81 31.14 -42.15
CA ALA A 6 -9.59 30.06 -41.17
C ALA A 6 -8.94 30.54 -39.85
N THR A 7 -8.60 31.82 -39.74
CA THR A 7 -7.96 32.44 -38.58
C THR A 7 -8.93 32.92 -37.49
N ARG A 8 -10.24 33.04 -37.77
CA ARG A 8 -11.22 33.41 -36.73
C ARG A 8 -11.44 32.26 -35.75
N ASN A 9 -11.40 32.54 -34.44
CA ASN A 9 -11.57 31.59 -33.33
C ASN A 9 -10.50 30.49 -33.18
N MET A 10 -9.33 30.61 -33.81
CA MET A 10 -8.25 29.61 -33.68
C MET A 10 -7.84 29.35 -32.22
N LEU A 11 -7.72 30.39 -31.39
CA LEU A 11 -7.32 30.24 -29.98
C LEU A 11 -8.35 29.43 -29.17
N HIS A 12 -9.64 29.67 -29.36
CA HIS A 12 -10.70 28.93 -28.68
C HIS A 12 -10.77 27.47 -29.16
N GLN A 13 -10.57 27.22 -30.46
CA GLN A 13 -10.51 25.85 -30.98
C GLN A 13 -9.31 25.08 -30.44
N TYR A 14 -8.13 25.72 -30.38
CA TYR A 14 -6.94 25.13 -29.79
C TYR A 14 -7.14 24.86 -28.29
N GLY A 15 -7.66 25.83 -27.55
CA GLY A 15 -7.94 25.70 -26.11
C GLY A 15 -8.89 24.54 -25.80
N ARG A 16 -9.99 24.39 -26.55
CA ARG A 16 -10.92 23.26 -26.38
C ARG A 16 -10.27 21.91 -26.63
N LYS A 17 -9.42 21.81 -27.67
CA LYS A 17 -8.64 20.60 -27.94
C LYS A 17 -7.63 20.30 -26.84
N ALA A 18 -6.90 21.32 -26.38
CA ALA A 18 -5.93 21.19 -25.31
C ALA A 18 -6.57 20.72 -24.00
N LEU A 19 -7.73 21.28 -23.63
CA LEU A 19 -8.50 20.85 -22.45
C LEU A 19 -8.99 19.40 -22.57
N GLY A 20 -9.44 18.99 -23.76
CA GLY A 20 -9.85 17.61 -23.99
C GLY A 20 -8.68 16.63 -23.86
N ILE A 21 -7.54 16.97 -24.46
CA ILE A 21 -6.33 16.15 -24.40
C ILE A 21 -5.79 16.07 -22.97
N SER A 22 -5.73 17.20 -22.25
CA SER A 22 -5.24 17.22 -20.87
C SER A 22 -6.14 16.41 -19.95
N PHE A 23 -7.47 16.53 -20.08
CA PHE A 23 -8.41 15.74 -19.30
C PHE A 23 -8.22 14.24 -19.53
N ILE A 24 -8.12 13.81 -20.78
CA ILE A 24 -7.90 12.39 -21.13
C ILE A 24 -6.56 11.91 -20.55
N ALA A 25 -5.50 12.71 -20.68
CA ALA A 25 -4.19 12.38 -20.12
C ALA A 25 -4.23 12.24 -18.59
N SER A 26 -4.97 13.12 -17.90
CA SER A 26 -5.13 13.06 -16.44
C SER A 26 -5.94 11.84 -15.97
N VAL A 27 -7.00 11.48 -16.68
CA VAL A 27 -7.78 10.27 -16.36
C VAL A 27 -6.94 9.01 -16.62
N ALA A 28 -6.23 8.98 -17.76
CA ALA A 28 -5.36 7.86 -18.10
C ALA A 28 -4.22 7.67 -17.10
N SER A 29 -3.53 8.74 -16.72
CA SER A 29 -2.45 8.66 -15.72
C SER A 29 -2.95 8.17 -14.37
N THR A 30 -4.12 8.63 -13.95
CA THR A 30 -4.77 8.19 -12.70
C THR A 30 -5.09 6.70 -12.75
N ALA A 31 -5.69 6.23 -13.85
CA ALA A 31 -6.03 4.81 -14.03
C ALA A 31 -4.77 3.93 -14.01
N VAL A 32 -3.73 4.32 -14.75
CA VAL A 32 -2.46 3.59 -14.80
C VAL A 32 -1.83 3.51 -13.40
N PHE A 33 -1.82 4.59 -12.64
CA PHE A 33 -1.29 4.58 -11.28
C PHE A 33 -2.12 3.68 -10.34
N PHE A 34 -3.44 3.75 -10.44
CA PHE A 34 -4.32 2.93 -9.61
C PHE A 34 -4.13 1.44 -9.87
N PHE A 35 -4.23 1.00 -11.12
CA PHE A 35 -4.12 -0.41 -11.49
C PHE A 35 -2.69 -0.94 -11.44
N GLY A 36 -1.69 -0.10 -11.73
CA GLY A 36 -0.28 -0.50 -11.75
C GLY A 36 0.39 -0.52 -10.38
N TYR A 37 -0.09 0.29 -9.43
CA TYR A 37 0.56 0.44 -8.13
C TYR A 37 -0.39 0.25 -6.95
N VAL A 38 -1.50 0.99 -6.91
CA VAL A 38 -2.38 1.03 -5.72
C VAL A 38 -3.08 -0.30 -5.49
N GLN A 39 -3.76 -0.84 -6.50
CA GLN A 39 -4.50 -2.09 -6.38
C GLN A 39 -3.60 -3.29 -6.06
N PRO A 40 -2.47 -3.53 -6.76
CA PRO A 40 -1.58 -4.64 -6.44
C PRO A 40 -1.00 -4.55 -5.01
N ARG A 41 -0.68 -3.33 -4.55
CA ARG A 41 -0.22 -3.10 -3.19
C ARG A 41 -1.31 -3.46 -2.18
N HIS A 42 -2.53 -2.98 -2.39
CA HIS A 42 -3.66 -3.28 -1.53
C HIS A 42 -3.91 -4.79 -1.43
N GLU A 43 -4.02 -5.49 -2.56
CA GLU A 43 -4.21 -6.94 -2.59
C GLU A 43 -3.07 -7.70 -1.89
N LYS A 44 -1.83 -7.22 -1.99
CA LYS A 44 -0.69 -7.82 -1.29
C LYS A 44 -0.86 -7.74 0.23
N TYR A 45 -1.35 -6.63 0.76
CA TYR A 45 -1.63 -6.50 2.20
C TYR A 45 -2.83 -7.35 2.60
N GLU A 46 -3.92 -7.34 1.85
CA GLU A 46 -5.09 -8.19 2.12
C GLU A 46 -4.70 -9.67 2.18
N ARG A 47 -3.90 -10.15 1.21
CA ARG A 47 -3.41 -11.54 1.20
C ARG A 47 -2.47 -11.85 2.37
N PHE A 48 -1.63 -10.89 2.75
CA PHE A 48 -0.75 -11.04 3.92
C PHE A 48 -1.58 -11.20 5.19
N PHE A 49 -2.53 -10.28 5.43
CA PHE A 49 -3.32 -10.27 6.66
C PHE A 49 -4.40 -11.35 6.71
N ALA A 50 -4.90 -11.85 5.58
CA ALA A 50 -5.89 -12.93 5.53
C ALA A 50 -5.45 -14.21 6.27
N ASN A 51 -4.15 -14.48 6.34
CA ASN A 51 -3.58 -15.64 7.02
C ASN A 51 -2.50 -15.27 8.04
N TYR A 52 -2.43 -13.99 8.45
CA TYR A 52 -1.40 -13.54 9.37
C TYR A 52 -1.76 -13.92 10.81
N ASP A 53 -1.09 -14.94 11.33
CA ASP A 53 -1.11 -15.23 12.77
C ASP A 53 0.08 -14.52 13.46
N PRO A 54 -0.18 -13.49 14.28
CA PRO A 54 0.88 -12.78 15.00
C PRO A 54 1.63 -13.67 15.97
N TYR A 55 0.99 -14.68 16.58
CA TYR A 55 1.63 -15.51 17.59
C TYR A 55 2.64 -16.47 16.97
N THR A 56 2.28 -17.14 15.87
CA THR A 56 3.23 -17.98 15.12
C THR A 56 4.39 -17.17 14.59
N ARG A 57 4.16 -15.96 14.05
CA ARG A 57 5.25 -15.10 13.56
C ARG A 57 6.16 -14.59 14.67
N MET A 58 5.64 -14.28 15.84
CA MET A 58 6.44 -13.93 17.01
C MET A 58 7.32 -15.10 17.47
N ARG A 59 6.78 -16.32 17.47
CA ARG A 59 7.55 -17.53 17.76
C ARG A 59 8.70 -17.71 16.77
N GLU A 60 8.43 -17.63 15.47
CA GLU A 60 9.45 -17.75 14.42
C GLU A 60 10.55 -16.69 14.54
N ILE A 61 10.20 -15.44 14.85
CA ILE A 61 11.17 -14.35 15.07
C ILE A 61 12.09 -14.67 16.25
N CYS A 62 11.50 -15.14 17.35
CA CYS A 62 12.22 -15.47 18.57
C CYS A 62 13.07 -16.75 18.46
N GLU A 63 12.68 -17.68 17.59
CA GLU A 63 13.48 -18.86 17.24
C GLU A 63 14.65 -18.51 16.31
N ALA A 64 14.41 -17.66 15.30
CA ALA A 64 15.41 -17.30 14.30
C ALA A 64 16.52 -16.39 14.85
N ASN A 65 16.19 -15.46 15.77
CA ASN A 65 17.19 -14.57 16.34
C ASN A 65 16.77 -14.03 17.72
N LYS A 66 17.27 -14.68 18.78
CA LYS A 66 16.96 -14.34 20.19
C LYS A 66 17.28 -12.89 20.59
N GLY A 67 18.05 -12.16 19.78
CA GLY A 67 18.36 -10.74 19.97
C GLY A 67 17.46 -9.75 19.23
N TYR A 68 16.54 -10.20 18.37
CA TYR A 68 15.65 -9.28 17.64
C TYR A 68 14.57 -8.68 18.55
N MET A 69 14.14 -9.42 19.57
CA MET A 69 13.24 -8.90 20.60
C MET A 69 13.76 -9.21 22.00
N HIS A 70 13.92 -8.17 22.81
CA HIS A 70 14.34 -8.28 24.22
C HIS A 70 13.35 -9.04 25.11
N THR A 71 12.12 -9.25 24.64
CA THR A 71 11.01 -9.86 25.40
C THR A 71 10.55 -11.19 24.83
N CYS A 72 11.38 -11.86 24.02
CA CYS A 72 11.01 -13.14 23.43
C CYS A 72 10.48 -14.13 24.49
N PRO A 73 9.49 -14.97 24.16
CA PRO A 73 8.71 -15.70 25.16
C PRO A 73 9.54 -16.63 26.06
N GLN A 74 10.75 -17.05 25.66
CA GLN A 74 11.67 -17.79 26.56
C GLN A 74 12.27 -16.90 27.66
N GLU A 75 12.59 -15.64 27.37
CA GLU A 75 13.02 -14.66 28.37
C GLU A 75 11.83 -14.13 29.17
N LEU A 76 10.67 -13.99 28.52
CA LEU A 76 9.41 -13.68 29.20
C LEU A 76 9.05 -14.79 30.20
N ALA A 77 9.07 -16.06 29.80
CA ALA A 77 8.81 -17.20 30.66
C ALA A 77 9.78 -17.27 31.85
N LYS A 78 11.09 -17.05 31.62
CA LYS A 78 12.07 -16.90 32.71
C LYS A 78 11.74 -15.75 33.65
N LEU A 79 11.38 -14.56 33.12
CA LEU A 79 10.97 -13.41 33.95
C LEU A 79 9.66 -13.67 34.71
N TYR A 80 8.75 -14.49 34.19
CA TYR A 80 7.52 -14.89 34.87
C TYR A 80 7.79 -15.94 35.95
N GLU A 81 8.69 -16.90 35.71
CA GLU A 81 9.21 -17.85 36.71
C GLU A 81 9.94 -17.11 37.85
N GLU A 82 10.83 -16.17 37.54
CA GLU A 82 11.54 -15.32 38.52
C GLU A 82 10.57 -14.46 39.36
N LYS A 83 9.40 -14.12 38.82
CA LYS A 83 8.35 -13.35 39.50
C LYS A 83 7.23 -14.21 40.10
N GLY A 84 7.36 -15.53 40.07
CA GLY A 84 6.42 -16.48 40.69
C GLY A 84 5.01 -16.48 40.10
N LYS A 85 4.85 -16.11 38.83
CA LYS A 85 3.55 -16.03 38.15
C LYS A 85 3.43 -17.15 37.11
N THR A 86 2.43 -18.02 37.27
CA THR A 86 2.19 -19.16 36.37
C THR A 86 1.65 -18.68 35.02
N ILE A 87 2.27 -19.13 33.94
CA ILE A 87 1.74 -18.97 32.57
C ILE A 87 0.63 -20.02 32.41
N ALA A 88 -0.52 -19.62 31.89
CA ALA A 88 -1.60 -20.55 31.58
C ALA A 88 -1.14 -21.50 30.46
N ASP A 89 -1.42 -22.80 30.62
CA ASP A 89 -1.06 -23.83 29.64
C ASP A 89 -1.64 -23.49 28.26
N LEU A 90 -0.77 -23.58 27.25
CA LEU A 90 -1.09 -23.44 25.83
C LEU A 90 -2.04 -24.53 25.34
#